data_AF-A0A2E7U3H7-F1
#
_entry.id   AF-A0A2E7U3H7-F1
#
_cell.length_a   1.000
_cell.length_b   1.000
_cell.length_c   1.000
_cell.angle_alpha   90.00
_cell.angle_beta   90.00
_cell.angle_gamma   90.00
#
_symmetry.space_group_name_H-M   'P 1'
#
loop_
_entity.id
_entity.type
_entity.pdbx_description
1 polymer ?
#
loop_
_entity_poly.entity_id
_entity_poly.type
_entity_poly.pdbx_seq_one_letter_code
_entity_poly.pdbx_strand_id
1 'polypeptide(L)'
;MAVLQRYRMLVIVYVIVLGIGAREYLVSRSNGTVEWLGGCQASAAACSNTGTQALRSSDDSLFWMRHAKMTEVVAQLNPEDPDTDFLLGMQALSEGDIEESIRRLEEALEGGVKHNNYLLQYYAQYELERGADWRRVNLAVNRWRINHPFSSDPLTIPLGAGPETPQDENDMYQALEAIPWVAGSQLESFVLEDQPRWQIALTFQPGETVDVREAIEAVTLLSLPPNDRPRFIVQCSTLVDCTMVPR
;
A
#
# COMPACT_ATOMS: atom_id res chain seq x y z
N MET A 1 40.59 -28.59 -26.82
CA MET A 1 39.47 -27.63 -26.90
C MET A 1 38.11 -28.35 -26.75
N ALA A 2 37.84 -29.02 -25.62
CA ALA A 2 36.58 -29.77 -25.41
C ALA A 2 35.86 -29.42 -24.09
N VAL A 3 36.48 -28.63 -23.21
CA VAL A 3 35.90 -28.24 -21.91
C VAL A 3 35.02 -27.00 -22.04
N LEU A 4 35.28 -26.12 -23.02
CA LEU A 4 34.50 -24.88 -23.21
C LEU A 4 33.08 -25.09 -23.73
N GLN A 5 32.75 -26.22 -24.37
CA GLN A 5 31.40 -26.47 -24.90
C GLN A 5 30.42 -26.94 -23.82
N ARG A 6 30.88 -27.65 -22.78
CA ARG A 6 29.99 -28.19 -21.73
C ARG A 6 29.45 -27.14 -20.76
N TYR A 7 30.13 -26.00 -20.61
CA TYR A 7 29.71 -24.94 -19.69
C TYR A 7 28.95 -23.79 -20.37
N ARG A 8 28.76 -23.83 -21.70
CA ARG A 8 28.06 -22.74 -22.43
C ARG A 8 26.65 -22.48 -21.92
N MET A 9 25.88 -23.53 -21.69
CA MET A 9 24.51 -23.38 -21.20
C MET A 9 24.47 -22.84 -19.76
N LEU A 10 25.41 -23.28 -18.91
CA LEU A 10 25.49 -22.86 -17.51
C LEU A 10 25.92 -21.38 -17.40
N VAL A 11 26.84 -20.93 -18.25
CA VAL A 11 27.23 -19.52 -18.36
C VAL A 11 26.07 -18.66 -18.85
N ILE A 12 25.28 -19.15 -19.83
CA ILE A 12 24.11 -18.41 -20.34
C ILE A 12 23.06 -18.24 -19.23
N VAL A 13 22.74 -19.31 -18.49
CA VAL A 13 21.79 -19.25 -17.38
C VAL A 13 22.29 -18.31 -16.29
N TYR A 14 23.58 -18.38 -15.94
CA TYR A 14 24.17 -17.50 -14.92
C TYR A 14 24.12 -16.02 -15.31
N VAL A 15 24.37 -15.70 -16.59
CA VAL A 15 24.28 -14.33 -17.11
C VAL A 15 22.83 -13.83 -17.13
N ILE A 16 21.85 -14.69 -17.45
CA ILE A 16 20.43 -14.32 -17.41
C ILE A 16 19.99 -14.02 -15.99
N VAL A 17 20.35 -14.87 -15.03
CA VAL A 17 20.01 -14.67 -13.60
C VAL A 17 20.67 -13.39 -13.06
N LEU A 18 21.92 -13.12 -13.43
CA LEU A 18 22.60 -11.88 -13.07
C LEU A 18 21.96 -10.65 -13.73
N GLY A 19 21.52 -10.75 -14.98
CA GLY A 19 20.84 -9.67 -15.68
C GLY A 19 19.49 -9.32 -15.06
N ILE A 20 18.70 -10.34 -14.72
CA ILE A 20 17.42 -10.16 -14.01
C ILE A 20 17.69 -9.60 -12.61
N GLY A 21 18.60 -10.19 -11.84
CA GLY A 21 18.93 -9.73 -10.48
C GLY A 21 19.48 -8.30 -10.46
N ALA A 22 20.32 -7.92 -11.42
CA ALA A 22 20.83 -6.56 -11.54
C ALA A 22 19.76 -5.57 -11.99
N ARG A 23 18.83 -5.97 -12.87
CA ARG A 23 17.68 -5.14 -13.27
C ARG A 23 16.77 -4.87 -12.07
N GLU A 24 16.39 -5.90 -11.32
CA GLU A 24 15.54 -5.73 -10.13
C GLU A 24 16.25 -4.90 -9.05
N TYR A 25 17.57 -5.10 -8.87
CA TYR A 25 18.38 -4.28 -7.96
C TYR A 25 18.45 -2.80 -8.38
N LEU A 26 18.49 -2.51 -9.69
CA LEU A 26 18.51 -1.14 -10.20
C LEU A 26 17.13 -0.49 -10.15
N VAL A 27 16.06 -1.24 -10.43
CA VAL A 27 14.67 -0.77 -10.30
C VAL A 27 14.36 -0.41 -8.85
N SER A 28 14.84 -1.20 -7.88
CA SER A 28 14.75 -0.88 -6.46
C SER A 28 15.50 0.42 -6.06
N ARG A 29 16.41 0.93 -6.90
CA ARG A 29 17.27 2.08 -6.59
C ARG A 29 16.97 3.32 -7.43
N SER A 30 16.30 3.17 -8.57
CA SER A 30 15.87 4.31 -9.40
C SER A 30 14.52 4.83 -8.92
N ASN A 31 14.54 5.65 -7.87
CA ASN A 31 13.44 6.55 -7.53
C ASN A 31 13.19 7.49 -8.73
N GLY A 32 12.12 7.22 -9.48
CA GLY A 32 11.56 8.15 -10.44
C GLY A 32 10.79 9.23 -9.69
N THR A 33 11.33 10.43 -9.65
CA THR A 33 10.61 11.66 -9.31
C THR A 33 9.44 11.84 -10.27
N VAL A 34 8.20 11.82 -9.77
CA VAL A 34 6.99 12.06 -10.57
C VAL A 34 6.36 13.38 -10.10
N GLU A 35 6.36 14.36 -11.01
CA GLU A 35 5.58 15.59 -10.92
C GLU A 35 4.08 15.25 -10.97
N TRP A 36 3.28 15.69 -9.99
CA TRP A 36 1.85 15.91 -10.22
C TRP A 36 1.18 16.87 -9.21
N LEU A 37 0.07 17.44 -9.68
CA LEU A 37 -0.60 18.68 -9.30
C LEU A 37 -1.60 18.54 -8.14
N GLY A 38 -1.50 19.47 -7.17
CA GLY A 38 -2.63 20.22 -6.63
C GLY A 38 -3.59 19.52 -5.66
N GLY A 39 -3.42 19.84 -4.38
CA GLY A 39 -4.47 20.50 -3.61
C GLY A 39 -5.01 19.73 -2.41
N CYS A 40 -4.48 19.99 -1.21
CA CYS A 40 -5.30 20.35 -0.03
C CYS A 40 -4.41 20.54 1.23
N GLN A 41 -4.48 21.74 1.79
CA GLN A 41 -3.94 22.12 3.09
C GLN A 41 -4.96 21.94 4.22
N ALA A 42 -4.41 21.83 5.43
CA ALA A 42 -4.97 22.16 6.75
C ALA A 42 -5.61 21.03 7.57
N SER A 43 -4.81 20.57 8.55
CA SER A 43 -5.23 19.93 9.81
C SER A 43 -5.92 18.56 9.67
N ALA A 44 -5.79 17.70 10.68
CA ALA A 44 -6.30 16.32 10.70
C ALA A 44 -7.84 16.19 10.71
N ALA A 45 -8.55 17.13 10.10
CA ALA A 45 -10.01 17.17 10.04
C ALA A 45 -10.50 17.91 8.79
N ALA A 46 -10.14 17.45 7.59
CA ALA A 46 -10.88 17.68 6.33
C ALA A 46 -10.12 17.05 5.14
N CYS A 47 -10.27 15.75 4.91
CA CYS A 47 -10.03 15.23 3.55
C CYS A 47 -11.22 15.67 2.70
N SER A 48 -11.08 16.80 1.98
CA SER A 48 -11.99 17.12 0.88
C SER A 48 -11.77 16.10 -0.24
N ASN A 49 -12.86 15.60 -0.84
CA ASN A 49 -12.91 14.59 -1.91
C ASN A 49 -12.25 15.00 -3.25
N THR A 50 -11.25 15.86 -3.22
CA THR A 50 -10.51 16.34 -4.39
C THR A 50 -9.03 16.13 -4.12
N GLY A 51 -8.60 14.89 -4.33
CA GLY A 51 -7.22 14.48 -4.09
C GLY A 51 -7.01 12.96 -4.11
N THR A 52 -7.89 12.17 -4.75
CA THR A 52 -7.76 10.71 -4.88
C THR A 52 -6.70 10.28 -5.91
N GLN A 53 -5.69 11.11 -6.14
CA GLN A 53 -4.53 10.80 -6.96
C GLN A 53 -3.28 10.80 -6.06
N ALA A 54 -3.28 9.89 -5.10
CA ALA A 54 -2.06 9.52 -4.39
C ALA A 54 -1.62 8.14 -4.89
N LEU A 55 -0.37 8.09 -5.36
CA LEU A 55 0.45 6.89 -5.55
C LEU A 55 -0.14 5.77 -6.43
N ARG A 56 -0.14 6.00 -7.74
CA ARG A 56 0.01 4.91 -8.70
C ARG A 56 1.25 5.14 -9.52
N SER A 57 2.14 4.16 -9.55
CA SER A 57 3.31 4.20 -10.44
C SER A 57 2.82 4.47 -11.87
N SER A 58 3.58 5.25 -12.66
CA SER A 58 3.24 5.45 -14.07
C SER A 58 3.25 4.13 -14.88
N ASP A 59 3.79 3.05 -14.31
CA ASP A 59 3.80 1.72 -14.91
C ASP A 59 2.44 1.02 -14.84
N ASP A 60 1.65 1.27 -13.79
CA ASP A 60 0.32 0.68 -13.62
C ASP A 60 -0.66 1.21 -14.68
N SER A 61 -0.68 2.52 -14.94
CA SER A 61 -1.59 3.12 -15.93
C SER A 61 -1.27 2.68 -17.37
N LEU A 62 0.02 2.56 -17.71
CA LEU A 62 0.47 2.04 -18.99
C LEU A 62 0.15 0.55 -19.17
N PHE A 63 0.21 -0.24 -18.10
CA PHE A 63 -0.18 -1.64 -18.12
C PHE A 63 -1.68 -1.77 -18.45
N TRP A 64 -2.57 -1.07 -17.72
CA TRP A 64 -4.01 -1.20 -17.92
C TRP A 64 -4.49 -0.65 -19.27
N MET A 65 -3.96 0.49 -19.72
CA MET A 65 -4.24 1.01 -21.06
C MET A 65 -3.88 0.01 -22.17
N ARG A 66 -2.78 -0.74 -22.02
CA ARG A 66 -2.36 -1.75 -23.01
C ARG A 66 -3.28 -2.97 -23.02
N HIS A 67 -3.90 -3.31 -21.89
CA HIS A 67 -4.70 -4.52 -21.72
C HIS A 67 -6.21 -4.29 -21.82
N ALA A 68 -6.69 -3.05 -22.01
CA ALA A 68 -8.12 -2.74 -22.17
C ALA A 68 -8.83 -3.59 -23.25
N LYS A 69 -8.15 -3.85 -24.39
CA LYS A 69 -8.68 -4.77 -25.42
C LYS A 69 -8.85 -6.22 -24.96
N MET A 70 -8.03 -6.67 -24.01
CA MET A 70 -8.16 -8.00 -23.43
C MET A 70 -9.32 -8.04 -22.44
N THR A 71 -9.51 -6.99 -21.64
CA THR A 71 -10.65 -6.85 -20.72
C THR A 71 -11.99 -7.00 -21.46
N GLU A 72 -12.16 -6.31 -22.59
CA GLU A 72 -13.38 -6.40 -23.40
C GLU A 72 -13.67 -7.83 -23.88
N VAL A 73 -12.63 -8.55 -24.31
CA VAL A 73 -12.77 -9.94 -24.77
C VAL A 73 -13.13 -10.87 -23.61
N VAL A 74 -12.46 -10.74 -22.46
CA VAL A 74 -12.75 -11.56 -21.27
C VAL A 74 -14.19 -11.33 -20.79
N ALA A 75 -14.64 -10.07 -20.78
CA ALA A 75 -16.00 -9.73 -20.39
C ALA A 75 -17.08 -10.34 -21.29
N GLN A 76 -16.80 -10.51 -22.58
CA GLN A 76 -17.72 -11.21 -23.50
C GLN A 76 -17.73 -12.73 -23.27
N LEU A 77 -16.59 -13.31 -22.89
CA LEU A 77 -16.44 -14.75 -22.72
C LEU A 77 -16.94 -15.27 -21.37
N ASN A 78 -16.74 -14.49 -20.30
CA ASN A 78 -17.09 -14.90 -18.95
C ASN A 78 -17.61 -13.71 -18.11
N PRO A 79 -18.81 -13.19 -18.44
CA PRO A 79 -19.34 -11.96 -17.83
C PRO A 79 -19.66 -12.07 -16.34
N GLU A 80 -19.89 -13.29 -15.84
CA GLU A 80 -20.24 -13.54 -14.43
C GLU A 80 -19.01 -13.88 -13.57
N ASP A 81 -17.81 -13.86 -14.15
CA ASP A 81 -16.58 -14.14 -13.42
C ASP A 81 -16.17 -12.93 -12.57
N PRO A 82 -15.88 -13.11 -11.27
CA PRO A 82 -15.39 -12.03 -10.44
C PRO A 82 -14.09 -11.38 -10.94
N ASP A 83 -13.23 -12.11 -11.66
CA ASP A 83 -12.03 -11.51 -12.28
C ASP A 83 -12.40 -10.60 -13.46
N THR A 84 -13.53 -10.84 -14.14
CA THR A 84 -14.06 -9.91 -15.15
C THR A 84 -14.40 -8.57 -14.51
N ASP A 85 -15.11 -8.58 -13.37
CA ASP A 85 -15.42 -7.34 -12.65
C ASP A 85 -14.15 -6.65 -12.15
N PHE A 86 -13.16 -7.40 -11.66
CA PHE A 86 -11.85 -6.82 -11.34
C PHE A 86 -11.21 -6.12 -12.55
N LEU A 87 -11.15 -6.77 -13.70
CA LEU A 87 -10.53 -6.20 -14.91
C LEU A 87 -11.28 -4.95 -15.41
N LEU A 88 -12.61 -4.96 -15.36
CA LEU A 88 -13.44 -3.80 -15.67
C LEU A 88 -13.21 -2.66 -14.66
N GLY A 89 -13.08 -3.00 -13.38
CA GLY A 89 -12.75 -2.04 -12.33
C GLY A 89 -11.39 -1.38 -12.55
N MET A 90 -10.37 -2.14 -12.95
CA MET A 90 -9.04 -1.60 -13.29
C MET A 90 -9.04 -0.76 -14.57
N GLN A 91 -9.89 -1.09 -15.54
CA GLN A 91 -10.06 -0.28 -16.73
C GLN A 91 -10.71 1.08 -16.40
N ALA A 92 -11.83 1.08 -15.66
CA ALA A 92 -12.48 2.31 -15.22
C ALA A 92 -11.51 3.24 -14.47
N LEU A 93 -10.65 2.63 -13.65
CA LEU A 93 -9.61 3.32 -12.91
C LEU A 93 -8.55 3.98 -13.80
N SER A 94 -8.10 3.27 -14.83
CA SER A 94 -7.21 3.80 -15.87
C SER A 94 -7.84 4.95 -16.64
N GLU A 95 -9.17 4.96 -16.76
CA GLU A 95 -9.94 6.01 -17.43
C GLU A 95 -10.28 7.19 -16.49
N GLY A 96 -9.94 7.07 -15.20
CA GLY A 96 -10.21 8.07 -14.17
C GLY A 96 -11.61 8.00 -13.58
N ASP A 97 -12.41 6.99 -13.94
CA ASP A 97 -13.73 6.73 -13.36
C ASP A 97 -13.59 5.92 -12.07
N ILE A 98 -13.28 6.64 -10.99
CA ILE A 98 -13.07 6.06 -9.67
C ILE A 98 -14.36 5.42 -9.14
N GLU A 99 -15.52 6.02 -9.40
CA GLU A 99 -16.81 5.52 -8.88
C GLU A 99 -17.16 4.16 -9.49
N GLU A 100 -17.08 4.05 -10.83
CA GLU A 100 -17.30 2.78 -11.51
C GLU A 100 -16.23 1.76 -11.15
N SER A 101 -14.97 2.19 -11.01
CA SER A 101 -13.89 1.31 -10.58
C SER A 101 -14.22 0.64 -9.24
N ILE A 102 -14.61 1.41 -8.23
CA ILE A 102 -14.91 0.88 -6.90
C ILE A 102 -16.15 -0.01 -6.92
N ARG A 103 -17.21 0.38 -7.63
CA ARG A 103 -18.41 -0.47 -7.78
C ARG A 103 -18.04 -1.85 -8.31
N ARG A 104 -17.20 -1.91 -9.35
CA ARG A 104 -16.72 -3.16 -9.95
C ARG A 104 -15.83 -3.98 -9.02
N LEU A 105 -14.93 -3.34 -8.28
CA LEU A 105 -14.11 -4.06 -7.30
C LEU A 105 -14.96 -4.65 -6.17
N GLU A 106 -16.01 -3.96 -5.73
CA GLU A 106 -16.96 -4.49 -4.74
C GLU A 106 -17.73 -5.71 -5.29
N GLU A 107 -18.21 -5.65 -6.54
CA GLU A 107 -18.85 -6.78 -7.22
C GLU A 107 -17.91 -8.00 -7.31
N ALA A 108 -16.65 -7.78 -7.71
CA ALA A 108 -15.63 -8.83 -7.71
C ALA A 108 -15.41 -9.43 -6.31
N LEU A 109 -15.41 -8.59 -5.27
CA LEU A 109 -15.21 -9.03 -3.89
C LEU A 109 -16.40 -9.81 -3.34
N GLU A 110 -17.63 -9.48 -3.74
CA GLU A 110 -18.85 -10.25 -3.40
C GLU A 110 -18.79 -11.67 -3.96
N GLY A 111 -18.20 -11.85 -5.14
CA GLY A 111 -17.92 -13.16 -5.74
C GLY A 111 -16.93 -14.03 -4.97
N GLY A 112 -16.34 -13.53 -3.88
CA GLY A 112 -15.51 -14.32 -2.98
C GLY A 112 -14.10 -14.58 -3.52
N VAL A 113 -13.55 -13.68 -4.36
CA VAL A 113 -12.19 -13.78 -4.90
C VAL A 113 -11.17 -13.91 -3.78
N LYS A 114 -10.29 -14.92 -3.91
CA LYS A 114 -9.23 -15.26 -2.95
C LYS A 114 -7.83 -15.26 -3.57
N HIS A 115 -7.72 -15.48 -4.88
CA HIS A 115 -6.44 -15.65 -5.56
C HIS A 115 -5.83 -14.33 -6.03
N ASN A 116 -6.64 -13.27 -6.14
CA ASN A 116 -6.23 -12.00 -6.69
C ASN A 116 -5.62 -11.09 -5.61
N ASN A 117 -4.30 -11.22 -5.42
CA ASN A 117 -3.56 -10.45 -4.43
C ASN A 117 -3.69 -8.94 -4.67
N TYR A 118 -3.61 -8.51 -5.94
CA TYR A 118 -3.66 -7.09 -6.28
C TYR A 118 -5.04 -6.49 -5.94
N LEU A 119 -6.14 -7.15 -6.30
CA LEU A 119 -7.50 -6.70 -5.91
C LEU A 119 -7.61 -6.54 -4.39
N LEU A 120 -7.19 -7.55 -3.63
CA LEU A 120 -7.34 -7.57 -2.18
C LEU A 120 -6.46 -6.51 -1.49
N GLN A 121 -5.21 -6.35 -1.93
CA GLN A 121 -4.31 -5.32 -1.42
C GLN A 121 -4.79 -3.91 -1.80
N TYR A 122 -5.17 -3.71 -3.07
CA TYR A 122 -5.59 -2.42 -3.56
C TYR A 122 -6.86 -1.94 -2.86
N TYR A 123 -7.85 -2.82 -2.69
CA TYR A 123 -9.07 -2.47 -1.98
C TYR A 123 -8.80 -2.15 -0.51
N ALA A 124 -7.90 -2.89 0.16
CA ALA A 124 -7.51 -2.58 1.53
C ALA A 124 -6.83 -1.20 1.65
N GLN A 125 -5.93 -0.85 0.72
CA GLN A 125 -5.31 0.48 0.67
C GLN A 125 -6.34 1.58 0.40
N TYR A 126 -7.26 1.37 -0.56
CA TYR A 126 -8.33 2.31 -0.88
C TYR A 126 -9.24 2.60 0.32
N GLU A 127 -9.64 1.58 1.06
CA GLU A 127 -10.46 1.70 2.27
C GLU A 127 -9.77 2.55 3.35
N LEU A 128 -8.46 2.38 3.51
CA LEU A 128 -7.66 3.19 4.42
C LEU A 128 -7.60 4.65 3.96
N GLU A 129 -7.26 4.90 2.70
CA GLU A 129 -7.04 6.25 2.15
C GLU A 129 -8.31 7.10 2.14
N ARG A 130 -9.47 6.50 1.85
CA ARG A 130 -10.76 7.20 1.87
C ARG A 130 -11.26 7.49 3.29
N GLY A 131 -10.53 7.05 4.33
CA GLY A 131 -10.92 7.23 5.73
C GLY A 131 -12.16 6.44 6.12
N ALA A 132 -12.28 5.18 5.66
CA ALA A 132 -13.39 4.32 6.03
C ALA A 132 -13.44 4.02 7.54
N ASP A 133 -14.56 3.48 8.03
CA ASP A 133 -14.61 2.94 9.39
C ASP A 133 -13.55 1.85 9.56
N TRP A 134 -12.84 1.88 10.70
CA TRP A 134 -11.73 0.97 10.97
C TRP A 134 -12.13 -0.50 10.85
N ARG A 135 -13.40 -0.86 11.10
CA ARG A 135 -13.87 -2.25 10.93
C ARG A 135 -13.85 -2.67 9.47
N ARG A 136 -14.16 -1.76 8.54
CA ARG A 136 -14.13 -2.02 7.11
C ARG A 136 -12.70 -2.12 6.60
N VAL A 137 -11.80 -1.27 7.10
CA VAL A 137 -10.35 -1.37 6.82
C VAL A 137 -9.79 -2.70 7.35
N ASN A 138 -10.04 -3.03 8.62
CA ASN A 138 -9.60 -4.30 9.21
C ASN A 138 -10.17 -5.50 8.46
N LEU A 139 -11.44 -5.45 8.04
CA LEU A 139 -12.03 -6.52 7.23
C LEU A 139 -11.29 -6.70 5.90
N ALA A 140 -11.02 -5.62 5.18
CA ALA A 140 -10.31 -5.66 3.90
C ALA A 140 -8.87 -6.16 4.06
N VAL A 141 -8.12 -5.60 5.01
CA VAL A 141 -6.73 -5.99 5.27
C VAL A 141 -6.64 -7.45 5.72
N ASN A 142 -7.48 -7.90 6.66
CA ASN A 142 -7.44 -9.29 7.10
C ASN A 142 -7.91 -10.25 6.00
N ARG A 143 -8.89 -9.89 5.16
CA ARG A 143 -9.26 -10.70 4.00
C ARG A 143 -8.06 -10.87 3.06
N TRP A 144 -7.31 -9.81 2.82
CA TRP A 144 -6.08 -9.87 2.04
C TRP A 144 -5.02 -10.77 2.72
N ARG A 145 -4.69 -10.52 3.99
CA ARG A 145 -3.64 -11.27 4.70
C ARG A 145 -3.97 -12.74 4.91
N ILE A 146 -5.24 -13.11 5.08
CA ILE A 146 -5.67 -14.51 5.18
C ILE A 146 -5.44 -15.26 3.87
N ASN A 147 -5.71 -14.63 2.72
CA ASN A 147 -5.57 -15.27 1.42
C ASN A 147 -4.14 -15.20 0.86
N HIS A 148 -3.39 -14.15 1.22
CA HIS A 148 -2.00 -13.92 0.79
C HIS A 148 -1.07 -13.65 1.99
N PRO A 149 -0.90 -14.61 2.92
CA PRO A 149 -0.16 -14.40 4.16
C PRO A 149 1.34 -14.08 3.96
N PHE A 150 1.89 -14.44 2.81
CA PHE A 150 3.29 -14.20 2.44
C PHE A 150 3.47 -13.13 1.37
N SER A 151 2.42 -12.37 1.00
CA SER A 151 2.60 -11.21 0.14
C SER A 151 3.53 -10.21 0.84
N SER A 152 4.53 -9.74 0.09
CA SER A 152 5.49 -8.71 0.48
C SER A 152 4.98 -7.30 0.23
N ASP A 153 3.80 -7.15 -0.38
CA ASP A 153 3.26 -5.82 -0.68
C ASP A 153 2.89 -5.13 0.63
N PRO A 154 3.22 -3.82 0.77
CA PRO A 154 2.94 -3.10 1.99
C PRO A 154 1.51 -2.52 2.02
N LEU A 155 1.08 -2.15 3.22
CA LEU A 155 0.03 -1.14 3.42
C LEU A 155 0.71 0.19 3.78
N THR A 156 0.32 1.26 3.12
CA THR A 156 0.96 2.57 3.29
C THR A 156 0.08 3.50 4.11
N ILE A 157 0.60 4.01 5.22
CA ILE A 157 -0.08 4.96 6.11
C ILE A 157 0.54 6.35 5.93
N PRO A 158 -0.26 7.39 5.62
CA PRO A 158 0.24 8.75 5.54
C PRO A 158 0.58 9.31 6.93
N LEU A 159 1.73 9.99 7.05
CA LEU A 159 2.23 10.59 8.30
C LEU A 159 2.22 12.12 8.30
N GLY A 160 1.78 12.75 7.20
CA GLY A 160 1.78 14.20 7.08
C GLY A 160 3.20 14.77 7.14
N ALA A 161 3.52 15.52 8.21
CA ALA A 161 4.82 16.17 8.39
C ALA A 161 5.95 15.21 8.82
N GLY A 162 5.62 14.00 9.28
CA GLY A 162 6.60 12.98 9.68
C GLY A 162 7.37 13.31 10.97
N PRO A 163 8.43 12.53 11.29
CA PRO A 163 9.27 12.78 12.46
C PRO A 163 10.10 14.07 12.30
N GLU A 164 10.18 14.90 13.35
CA GLU A 164 10.98 16.14 13.33
C GLU A 164 12.46 15.87 13.61
N THR A 165 12.75 14.80 14.34
CA THR A 165 14.10 14.43 14.77
C THR A 165 14.38 12.95 14.54
N PRO A 166 15.67 12.54 14.46
CA PRO A 166 16.03 11.12 14.41
C PRO A 166 15.55 10.32 15.64
N GLN A 167 15.36 10.99 16.79
CA GLN A 167 14.80 10.35 17.97
C GLN A 167 13.31 10.05 17.78
N ASP A 168 12.55 10.95 17.15
CA ASP A 168 11.14 10.72 16.81
C ASP A 168 10.98 9.54 15.87
N GLU A 169 11.84 9.46 14.84
CA GLU A 169 11.87 8.34 13.92
C GLU A 169 12.13 7.02 14.66
N ASN A 170 13.13 6.99 15.55
CA ASN A 170 13.43 5.80 16.35
C ASN A 170 12.30 5.42 17.32
N ASP A 171 11.67 6.39 17.99
CA ASP A 171 10.54 6.15 18.90
C ASP A 171 9.34 5.55 18.15
N MET A 172 9.06 6.07 16.94
CA MET A 172 8.02 5.54 16.06
C MET A 172 8.32 4.10 15.64
N TYR A 173 9.54 3.80 15.20
CA TYR A 173 9.93 2.44 14.84
C TYR A 173 9.79 1.48 16.02
N GLN A 174 10.24 1.87 17.21
CA GLN A 174 10.08 1.05 18.42
C GLN A 174 8.61 0.80 18.75
N ALA A 175 7.74 1.79 18.57
CA ALA A 175 6.31 1.63 18.78
C ALA A 175 5.67 0.68 17.77
N LEU A 176 6.07 0.76 16.49
CA LEU A 176 5.56 -0.12 15.43
C LEU A 176 6.08 -1.56 15.55
N GLU A 177 7.35 -1.74 15.92
CA GLU A 177 7.95 -3.07 16.16
C GLU A 177 7.31 -3.80 17.35
N ALA A 178 6.70 -3.08 18.29
CA ALA A 178 5.98 -3.67 19.41
C ALA A 178 4.61 -4.26 19.00
N ILE A 179 4.12 -3.96 17.79
CA ILE A 179 2.82 -4.44 17.30
C ILE A 179 2.99 -5.86 16.73
N PRO A 180 2.28 -6.88 17.25
CA PRO A 180 2.52 -8.28 16.89
C PRO A 180 2.38 -8.59 15.40
N TRP A 181 1.46 -7.93 14.69
CA TRP A 181 1.20 -8.20 13.28
C TRP A 181 2.14 -7.43 12.32
N VAL A 182 2.99 -6.53 12.83
CA VAL A 182 3.95 -5.78 12.01
C VAL A 182 5.25 -6.58 11.87
N ALA A 183 5.64 -6.92 10.64
CA ALA A 183 6.89 -7.60 10.36
C ALA A 183 8.06 -6.64 10.11
N GLY A 184 7.74 -5.45 9.63
CA GLY A 184 8.72 -4.44 9.26
C GLY A 184 8.00 -3.18 8.83
N SER A 185 8.67 -2.05 9.01
CA SER A 185 8.17 -0.75 8.61
C SER A 185 9.27 0.03 7.91
N GLN A 186 8.90 0.81 6.91
CA GLN A 186 9.82 1.64 6.15
C GLN A 186 9.24 3.05 6.02
N LEU A 187 9.96 4.03 6.52
CA LEU A 187 9.62 5.43 6.37
C LEU A 187 10.09 5.94 5.00
N GLU A 188 9.18 6.58 4.28
CA GLU A 188 9.44 7.19 2.99
C GLU A 188 9.05 8.66 3.03
N SER A 189 9.91 9.51 2.45
CA SER A 189 9.59 10.91 2.21
C SER A 189 9.34 11.13 0.72
N PHE A 190 8.37 11.99 0.44
CA PHE A 190 8.08 12.48 -0.89
C PHE A 190 7.72 13.96 -0.82
N VAL A 191 7.80 14.66 -1.95
CA VAL A 191 7.46 16.08 -2.01
C VAL A 191 6.08 16.20 -2.63
N LEU A 192 5.16 16.88 -1.93
CA LEU A 192 3.83 17.21 -2.41
C LEU A 192 3.62 18.72 -2.26
N GLU A 193 3.32 19.44 -3.33
CA GLU A 193 3.16 20.90 -3.32
C GLU A 193 4.35 21.64 -2.68
N ASP A 194 5.58 21.25 -3.03
CA ASP A 194 6.83 21.77 -2.47
C ASP A 194 7.01 21.57 -0.95
N GLN A 195 6.13 20.78 -0.31
CA GLN A 195 6.26 20.41 1.10
C GLN A 195 6.72 18.96 1.23
N PRO A 196 7.69 18.68 2.11
CA PRO A 196 8.02 17.31 2.45
C PRO A 196 6.82 16.66 3.14
N ARG A 197 6.42 15.51 2.62
CA ARG A 197 5.41 14.63 3.18
C ARG A 197 6.05 13.29 3.48
N TRP A 198 5.47 12.61 4.45
CA TRP A 198 5.95 11.32 4.90
C TRP A 198 4.84 10.29 4.85
N GLN A 199 5.23 9.06 4.59
CA GLN A 199 4.41 7.88 4.69
C GLN A 199 5.21 6.73 5.27
N ILE A 200 4.52 5.78 5.87
CA ILE A 200 5.13 4.55 6.35
C ILE A 200 4.53 3.35 5.63
N ALA A 201 5.40 2.57 5.00
CA ALA A 201 5.05 1.29 4.40
C ALA A 201 5.18 0.22 5.48
N LEU A 202 4.08 -0.50 5.77
CA LEU A 202 4.03 -1.59 6.75
C LEU A 202 3.96 -2.93 6.04
N THR A 203 4.82 -3.85 6.47
CA THR A 203 4.77 -5.26 6.08
C THR A 203 4.26 -6.10 7.24
N PHE A 204 3.72 -7.28 6.94
CA PHE A 204 2.87 -8.03 7.85
C PHE A 204 3.49 -9.35 8.27
N GLN A 205 3.35 -9.69 9.55
CA GLN A 205 3.65 -11.03 10.05
C GLN A 205 2.61 -12.03 9.52
N PRO A 206 3.02 -13.15 8.92
CA PRO A 206 2.10 -14.16 8.43
C PRO A 206 1.27 -14.79 9.56
N GLY A 207 -0.05 -14.85 9.37
CA GLY A 207 -0.98 -15.52 10.30
C GLY A 207 -1.46 -14.66 11.47
N GLU A 208 -0.94 -13.45 11.63
CA GLU A 208 -1.42 -12.50 12.63
C GLU A 208 -2.67 -11.76 12.15
N THR A 209 -3.56 -11.44 13.09
CA THR A 209 -4.75 -10.61 12.80
C THR A 209 -4.36 -9.15 12.90
N VAL A 210 -4.64 -8.40 11.85
CA VAL A 210 -4.33 -6.97 11.78
C VAL A 210 -5.43 -6.15 12.45
N ASP A 211 -5.03 -5.26 13.35
CA ASP A 211 -5.84 -4.13 13.78
C ASP A 211 -5.12 -2.82 13.43
N VAL A 212 -5.56 -2.16 12.36
CA VAL A 212 -4.86 -0.96 11.86
C VAL A 212 -4.83 0.17 12.88
N ARG A 213 -5.73 0.17 13.87
CA ARG A 213 -5.74 1.17 14.95
C ARG A 213 -4.45 1.15 15.74
N GLU A 214 -3.84 -0.02 15.99
CA GLU A 214 -2.59 -0.12 16.74
C GLU A 214 -1.45 0.61 16.02
N ALA A 215 -1.40 0.51 14.68
CA ALA A 215 -0.42 1.25 13.88
C ALA A 215 -0.72 2.75 13.88
N ILE A 216 -2.00 3.15 13.77
CA ILE A 216 -2.40 4.56 13.88
C ILE A 216 -2.05 5.14 15.26
N GLU A 217 -2.25 4.38 16.34
CA GLU A 217 -1.86 4.76 17.70
C GLU A 217 -0.34 4.95 17.82
N ALA A 218 0.44 4.00 17.29
CA ALA A 218 1.90 4.05 17.30
C ALA A 218 2.46 5.27 16.55
N VAL A 219 1.91 5.60 15.38
CA VAL A 219 2.36 6.79 14.62
C VAL A 219 1.83 8.10 15.21
N THR A 220 0.63 8.08 15.82
CA THR A 220 0.04 9.25 16.49
C THR A 220 0.79 9.61 17.77
N LEU A 221 1.55 8.69 18.37
CA LEU A 221 2.45 8.97 19.48
C LEU A 221 3.42 10.13 19.19
N LEU A 222 3.78 10.33 17.92
CA LEU A 222 4.64 11.44 17.48
C LEU A 222 4.03 12.82 17.72
N SER A 223 2.70 12.93 17.81
CA SER A 223 2.01 14.18 18.16
C SER A 223 2.27 14.60 19.61
N LEU A 224 2.79 13.71 20.45
CA LEU A 224 3.12 14.00 21.84
C LEU A 224 4.53 14.58 21.96
N PRO A 225 4.74 15.52 22.90
CA PRO A 225 6.08 15.94 23.29
C PRO A 225 6.94 14.74 23.71
N PRO A 226 8.24 14.69 23.38
CA PRO A 226 9.10 13.54 23.70
C PRO A 226 9.08 13.12 25.18
N ASN A 227 8.97 14.09 26.09
CA ASN A 227 8.92 13.84 27.54
C ASN A 227 7.62 13.16 28.01
N ASP A 228 6.55 13.23 27.22
CA ASP A 228 5.22 12.71 27.54
C ASP A 228 4.97 11.33 26.92
N ARG A 229 5.64 10.99 25.80
CA ARG A 229 5.57 9.66 25.16
C ARG A 229 5.77 8.46 26.10
N PRO A 230 6.70 8.45 27.07
CA PRO A 230 6.83 7.31 27.98
C PRO A 230 5.72 7.23 29.04
N ARG A 231 4.99 8.34 29.28
CA ARG A 231 3.97 8.47 30.33
C ARG A 231 2.55 8.20 29.84
N PHE A 232 2.33 8.36 28.54
CA PHE A 232 1.02 8.21 27.92
C PHE A 232 1.07 7.17 26.81
N ILE A 233 -0.07 6.54 26.57
CA ILE A 233 -0.35 5.76 25.38
C ILE A 233 -1.45 6.47 24.59
N VAL A 234 -1.42 6.35 23.28
CA VAL A 234 -2.51 6.80 22.41
C VAL A 234 -3.48 5.64 22.23
N GLN A 235 -4.77 5.89 22.39
CA GLN A 235 -5.83 4.93 22.11
C GLN A 235 -6.82 5.52 21.13
N CYS A 236 -7.06 4.80 20.04
CA CYS A 236 -7.89 5.25 18.93
C CYS A 236 -9.23 4.50 18.90
N SER A 237 -10.32 5.25 19.01
CA SER A 237 -11.70 4.73 18.89
C SER A 237 -12.07 4.49 17.41
N THR A 238 -11.49 5.32 16.53
CA THR A 238 -11.57 5.27 15.07
C THR A 238 -10.19 5.56 14.46
N LEU A 239 -10.07 5.65 13.13
CA LEU A 239 -8.78 5.99 12.49
C LEU A 239 -8.34 7.44 12.69
N VAL A 240 -9.23 8.31 13.18
CA VAL A 240 -8.96 9.76 13.33
C VAL A 240 -9.25 10.28 14.74
N ASP A 241 -10.04 9.56 15.52
CA ASP A 241 -10.38 9.92 16.90
C ASP A 241 -9.51 9.13 17.87
N CYS A 242 -8.45 9.79 18.33
CA CYS A 242 -7.45 9.23 19.23
C CYS A 242 -7.35 10.06 20.51
N THR A 243 -7.20 9.36 21.63
CA THR A 243 -7.13 9.95 22.97
C THR A 243 -5.84 9.56 23.67
N MET A 244 -5.31 10.45 24.49
CA MET A 244 -4.16 10.16 25.34
C MET A 244 -4.62 9.55 26.66
N VAL A 245 -4.07 8.39 27.01
CA VAL A 245 -4.37 7.68 28.26
C VAL A 245 -3.08 7.50 29.05
N PRO A 246 -3.05 7.77 30.37
CA PRO A 246 -1.88 7.49 31.19
C PRO A 246 -1.51 6.00 31.14
N ARG A 247 -0.20 5.71 31.10
CA ARG A 247 0.34 4.35 31.10
C ARG A 247 0.36 3.72 32.49
#